data_AF-A0A838F0X8-F1
#
_entry.id   AF-A0A838F0X8-F1
#
_cell.length_a   1.000
_cell.length_b   1.000
_cell.length_c   1.000
_cell.angle_alpha   90.00
_cell.angle_beta   90.00
_cell.angle_gamma   90.00
#
_symmetry.space_group_name_H-M   'P 1'
#
loop_
_entity.id
_entity.type
_entity.pdbx_description
1 polymer ?
#
loop_
_entity_poly.entity_id
_entity_poly.type
_entity_poly.pdbx_seq_one_letter_code
_entity_poly.pdbx_strand_id
1 'polypeptide(L)'
;IVKTEIPTLSSSEVDLWRSLNGWPEFSGQDFVPEIINNLRLYDLSVSQNKGCYPGQETVSKIATRRGAAYSPVLLETDTMQSTGAIFIFDKKIGEIESCHEWDGVFYSSAKLLRDFRVAGMKITFLKDGKETSSNVRYYPLLPGSEVEKSLELYYAALEAFKKDDFITAETNLKQAIELNPKFADAYESLGVILGRLERFPEAIVLMDHLTAVDPSSVLAHTNKSLFLMKMGKIEEAEEQKSLATIKSFQKFGDEAKLKEQIQTEKKAQEAEWLKRENMFKQVLEIDEEDTLANYGLGSIAVERQDWQVAIKHLEKVIQADINYSVAYLALGKAYKGAGKKDLAEKTWKEGINIAAKKGDLMPANQMQFELQQL
;
A
#
# COMPACT_ATOMS: atom_id res chain seq x y z
N ILE A 1 -12.88 -22.47 7.66
CA ILE A 1 -13.14 -21.47 6.60
C ILE A 1 -14.25 -20.58 7.13
N VAL A 2 -13.88 -19.54 7.88
CA VAL A 2 -14.84 -18.60 8.45
C VAL A 2 -15.34 -17.75 7.28
N LYS A 3 -16.61 -17.90 6.94
CA LYS A 3 -17.31 -16.95 6.08
C LYS A 3 -17.38 -15.64 6.87
N THR A 4 -16.43 -14.74 6.63
CA THR A 4 -16.64 -13.32 6.90
C THR A 4 -17.66 -12.85 5.89
N GLU A 5 -18.94 -12.91 6.28
CA GLU A 5 -19.95 -12.03 5.70
C GLU A 5 -19.37 -10.62 5.83
N ILE A 6 -19.01 -10.03 4.69
CA ILE A 6 -18.47 -8.67 4.64
C ILE A 6 -19.63 -7.76 5.08
N PRO A 7 -19.58 -7.15 6.29
CA PRO A 7 -20.61 -6.23 6.67
C PRO A 7 -20.51 -5.02 5.74
N THR A 8 -21.63 -4.65 5.14
CA THR A 8 -21.79 -3.35 4.49
C THR A 8 -21.51 -2.28 5.53
N LEU A 9 -20.41 -1.55 5.39
CA LEU A 9 -20.05 -0.51 6.34
C LEU A 9 -21.01 0.67 6.14
N SER A 10 -21.82 0.93 7.15
CA SER A 10 -22.63 2.13 7.27
C SER A 10 -21.76 3.40 7.26
N SER A 11 -22.35 4.57 6.96
CA SER A 11 -21.66 5.86 7.12
C SER A 11 -21.06 6.05 8.51
N SER A 12 -21.78 5.60 9.53
CA SER A 12 -21.29 5.61 10.91
C SER A 12 -20.04 4.75 11.13
N GLU A 13 -19.87 3.66 10.39
CA GLU A 13 -18.67 2.83 10.51
C GLU A 13 -17.48 3.47 9.80
N VAL A 14 -17.67 4.10 8.65
CA VAL A 14 -16.57 4.84 8.00
C VAL A 14 -16.12 6.01 8.88
N ASP A 15 -17.05 6.75 9.47
CA ASP A 15 -16.74 7.83 10.42
C ASP A 15 -16.00 7.32 11.66
N LEU A 16 -16.43 6.17 12.20
CA LEU A 16 -15.75 5.49 13.29
C LEU A 16 -14.32 5.12 12.91
N TRP A 17 -14.10 4.46 11.77
CA TRP A 17 -12.78 4.07 11.29
C TRP A 17 -11.87 5.29 11.07
N ARG A 18 -12.41 6.35 10.48
CA ARG A 18 -11.71 7.62 10.30
C ARG A 18 -11.29 8.21 11.64
N SER A 19 -12.23 8.27 12.59
CA SER A 19 -12.00 8.80 13.92
C SER A 19 -10.97 7.99 14.70
N LEU A 20 -11.05 6.66 14.69
CA LEU A 20 -10.15 5.77 15.44
C LEU A 20 -8.75 5.64 14.81
N ASN A 21 -8.58 5.94 13.52
CA ASN A 21 -7.26 5.93 12.87
C ASN A 21 -6.69 7.34 12.64
N GLY A 22 -7.49 8.37 12.90
CA GLY A 22 -7.13 9.77 12.67
C GLY A 22 -6.95 10.06 11.18
N TRP A 23 -7.79 9.46 10.34
CA TRP A 23 -7.81 9.69 8.89
C TRP A 23 -8.47 11.04 8.57
N PRO A 24 -7.78 11.92 7.81
CA PRO A 24 -8.23 13.29 7.56
C PRO A 24 -9.48 13.34 6.68
N GLU A 25 -10.44 14.20 7.02
CA GLU A 25 -11.62 14.44 6.19
C GLU A 25 -11.33 15.53 5.17
N PHE A 26 -11.57 15.21 3.90
CA PHE A 26 -11.42 16.15 2.80
C PHE A 26 -12.81 16.69 2.45
N SER A 27 -13.48 17.37 3.38
CA SER A 27 -14.66 18.16 3.03
C SER A 27 -14.19 19.44 2.34
N GLY A 28 -14.87 19.84 1.27
CA GLY A 28 -14.43 20.83 0.28
C GLY A 28 -14.32 22.29 0.76
N GLN A 29 -13.80 22.55 1.96
CA GLN A 29 -13.49 23.89 2.45
C GLN A 29 -11.99 24.17 2.39
N ASP A 30 -11.69 25.28 1.70
CA ASP A 30 -10.46 26.06 1.63
C ASP A 30 -9.16 25.32 2.02
N PHE A 31 -8.41 24.95 0.99
CA PHE A 31 -6.96 24.78 1.09
C PHE A 31 -6.36 26.10 1.60
N VAL A 32 -6.24 26.23 2.91
CA VAL A 32 -5.46 27.31 3.52
C VAL A 32 -4.01 27.04 3.12
N PRO A 33 -3.30 27.98 2.46
CA PRO A 33 -1.91 27.79 2.04
C PRO A 33 -0.91 27.75 3.22
N GLU A 34 -1.41 27.54 4.45
CA GLU A 34 -0.62 27.42 5.66
C GLU A 34 -0.36 25.95 6.00
N ILE A 35 0.84 25.69 6.54
CA ILE A 35 1.19 24.35 7.03
C ILE A 35 0.39 24.09 8.31
N ILE A 36 -0.66 23.30 8.19
CA ILE A 36 -1.46 22.85 9.32
C ILE A 36 -0.73 21.67 10.02
N ASN A 37 0.15 22.00 10.96
CA ASN A 37 0.99 21.02 11.66
C ASN A 37 0.27 20.25 12.79
N ASN A 38 -1.00 20.56 13.04
CA ASN A 38 -1.85 19.93 14.06
C ASN A 38 -2.88 18.95 13.45
N LEU A 39 -2.64 18.45 12.23
CA LEU A 39 -3.43 17.41 11.57
C LEU A 39 -2.57 16.18 11.28
N ARG A 40 -3.21 15.04 11.02
CA ARG A 40 -2.56 13.80 10.57
C ARG A 40 -2.23 13.76 9.07
N LEU A 41 -2.30 14.89 8.36
CA LEU A 41 -1.95 15.00 6.94
C LEU A 41 -0.46 14.70 6.62
N TYR A 42 0.38 14.51 7.65
CA TYR A 42 1.78 14.12 7.49
C TYR A 42 1.95 12.88 6.59
N ASP A 43 1.14 11.85 6.82
CA ASP A 43 1.23 10.57 6.12
C ASP A 43 0.92 10.71 4.62
N LEU A 44 0.18 11.76 4.23
CA LEU A 44 -0.19 12.06 2.84
C LEU A 44 0.73 13.09 2.17
N SER A 45 1.53 13.83 2.95
CA SER A 45 2.34 14.96 2.46
C SER A 45 3.84 14.65 2.38
N VAL A 46 4.27 13.49 2.89
CA VAL A 46 5.69 13.13 3.01
C VAL A 46 6.00 11.81 2.34
N SER A 47 6.89 11.84 1.34
CA SER A 47 7.49 10.63 0.77
C SER A 47 8.84 10.35 1.44
N GLN A 48 8.90 9.31 2.27
CA GLN A 48 10.16 8.89 2.92
C GLN A 48 11.14 8.20 1.95
N ASN A 49 10.67 7.85 0.75
CA ASN A 49 11.48 7.22 -0.29
C ASN A 49 12.26 8.24 -1.13
N LYS A 50 11.93 9.54 -1.01
CA LYS A 50 12.76 10.60 -1.56
C LYS A 50 13.93 10.81 -0.58
N GLY A 51 15.17 10.66 -1.06
CA GLY A 51 16.39 10.89 -0.26
C GLY A 51 16.45 12.29 0.37
N CYS A 52 17.55 12.66 1.05
CA CYS A 52 17.62 13.91 1.82
C CYS A 52 17.08 15.14 1.05
N TYR A 53 16.04 15.79 1.57
CA TYR A 53 15.38 16.94 0.94
C TYR A 53 15.17 18.09 1.95
N PRO A 54 15.14 19.36 1.50
CA PRO A 54 14.85 20.50 2.36
C PRO A 54 13.49 20.34 3.07
N GLY A 55 13.48 20.42 4.40
CA GLY A 55 12.28 20.22 5.22
C GLY A 55 12.24 18.91 6.01
N GLN A 56 13.23 18.02 5.87
CA GLN A 56 13.33 16.76 6.62
C GLN A 56 13.31 16.95 8.16
N GLU A 57 13.89 18.05 8.67
CA GLU A 57 13.81 18.41 10.09
C GLU A 57 12.38 18.81 10.50
N THR A 58 11.69 19.59 9.67
CA THR A 58 10.28 19.98 9.88
C THR A 58 9.38 18.75 9.89
N VAL A 59 9.61 17.86 8.93
CA VAL A 59 8.97 16.54 8.79
C VAL A 59 9.21 15.70 10.05
N SER A 60 10.45 15.60 10.53
CA SER A 60 10.78 14.92 11.79
C SER A 60 10.11 15.57 13.02
N LYS A 61 10.01 16.90 13.07
CA LYS A 61 9.32 17.64 14.15
C LYS A 61 7.81 17.40 14.14
N ILE A 62 7.19 17.20 12.97
CA ILE A 62 5.78 16.81 12.83
C ILE A 62 5.60 15.35 13.25
N ALA A 63 6.42 14.43 12.73
CA ALA A 63 6.37 13.01 13.07
C ALA A 63 6.55 12.75 14.58
N THR A 64 7.46 13.50 15.22
CA THR A 64 7.70 13.42 16.67
C THR A 64 6.71 14.24 17.51
N ARG A 65 5.75 14.91 16.87
CA ARG A 65 4.75 15.78 17.53
C ARG A 65 5.44 16.82 18.43
N ARG A 66 6.54 17.42 18.00
CA ARG A 66 7.30 18.42 18.78
C ARG A 66 7.06 19.86 18.31
N GLY A 67 6.61 20.06 17.07
CA GLY A 67 6.46 21.39 16.46
C GLY A 67 5.09 22.07 16.66
N ALA A 68 4.01 21.31 16.86
CA ALA A 68 2.66 21.87 16.92
C ALA A 68 2.20 22.18 18.35
N ALA A 69 1.55 23.34 18.55
CA ALA A 69 0.99 23.73 19.84
C ALA A 69 -0.04 22.70 20.33
N TYR A 70 -0.97 22.32 19.46
CA TYR A 70 -1.90 21.21 19.63
C TYR A 70 -1.59 20.10 18.62
N SER A 71 -1.87 18.85 18.97
CA SER A 71 -1.71 17.70 18.06
C SER A 71 -2.80 16.68 18.32
N PRO A 72 -3.24 15.95 17.27
CA PRO A 72 -4.33 14.99 17.38
C PRO A 72 -3.87 13.77 18.17
N VAL A 73 -4.74 13.31 19.06
CA VAL A 73 -4.64 12.09 19.87
C VAL A 73 -6.02 11.45 20.01
N LEU A 74 -6.05 10.20 20.46
CA LEU A 74 -7.24 9.55 20.96
C LEU A 74 -7.27 9.64 22.48
N LEU A 75 -8.45 9.90 23.03
CA LEU A 75 -8.73 9.77 24.45
C LEU A 75 -9.65 8.59 24.67
N GLU A 76 -9.16 7.59 25.39
CA GLU A 76 -9.93 6.45 25.83
C GLU A 76 -10.63 6.79 27.15
N THR A 77 -11.96 6.71 27.18
CA THR A 77 -12.81 7.06 28.33
C THR A 77 -13.83 5.96 28.63
N ASP A 78 -14.24 5.90 29.90
CA ASP A 78 -15.28 4.95 30.35
C ASP A 78 -16.70 5.42 30.00
N THR A 79 -16.87 6.69 29.64
CA THR A 79 -18.17 7.29 29.29
C THR A 79 -18.07 8.14 28.03
N MET A 80 -19.19 8.23 27.31
CA MET A 80 -19.34 9.09 26.14
C MET A 80 -19.08 10.55 26.52
N GLN A 81 -18.26 11.23 25.73
CA GLN A 81 -17.93 12.65 25.90
C GLN A 81 -18.63 13.50 24.84
N SER A 82 -19.00 14.72 25.22
CA SER A 82 -19.46 15.73 24.26
C SER A 82 -18.28 16.40 23.56
N THR A 83 -18.52 17.03 22.41
CA THR A 83 -17.50 17.81 21.71
C THR A 83 -17.19 19.13 22.44
N GLY A 84 -16.05 19.74 22.13
CA GLY A 84 -15.66 21.06 22.61
C GLY A 84 -14.47 21.06 23.56
N ALA A 85 -14.20 22.23 24.14
CA ALA A 85 -12.97 22.50 24.89
C ALA A 85 -12.83 21.67 26.16
N ILE A 86 -11.58 21.29 26.44
CA ILE A 86 -11.16 20.53 27.62
C ILE A 86 -10.29 21.43 28.51
N PHE A 87 -10.57 21.42 29.82
CA PHE A 87 -9.87 22.26 30.79
C PHE A 87 -9.23 21.44 31.90
N ILE A 88 -8.05 21.86 32.37
CA ILE A 88 -7.49 21.43 33.65
C ILE A 88 -7.34 22.70 34.49
N PHE A 89 -8.02 22.74 35.64
CA PHE A 89 -8.30 23.98 36.37
C PHE A 89 -8.89 25.02 35.40
N ASP A 90 -8.27 26.19 35.25
CA ASP A 90 -8.73 27.27 34.36
C ASP A 90 -7.99 27.32 33.02
N LYS A 91 -7.14 26.34 32.71
CA LYS A 91 -6.35 26.31 31.47
C LYS A 91 -6.98 25.38 30.44
N LYS A 92 -7.31 25.91 29.24
CA LYS A 92 -7.67 25.09 28.08
C LYS A 92 -6.46 24.25 27.68
N ILE A 93 -6.58 22.92 27.78
CA ILE A 93 -5.51 21.98 27.41
C ILE A 93 -5.75 21.33 26.05
N GLY A 94 -6.96 21.44 25.52
CA GLY A 94 -7.33 20.82 24.27
C GLY A 94 -8.82 20.93 23.95
N GLU A 95 -9.25 20.11 23.01
CA GLU A 95 -10.61 20.10 22.48
C GLU A 95 -10.95 18.72 21.93
N ILE A 96 -12.17 18.23 22.23
CA ILE A 96 -12.75 17.00 21.68
C ILE A 96 -13.51 17.35 20.40
N GLU A 97 -13.19 16.67 19.30
CA GLU A 97 -13.79 16.90 17.99
C GLU A 97 -14.91 15.91 17.70
N SER A 98 -14.74 14.65 18.11
CA SER A 98 -15.74 13.59 17.97
C SER A 98 -15.55 12.54 19.06
N CYS A 99 -16.59 11.76 19.33
CA CYS A 99 -16.54 10.65 20.27
C CYS A 99 -17.33 9.47 19.71
N HIS A 100 -16.77 8.27 19.82
CA HIS A 100 -17.38 7.05 19.31
C HIS A 100 -17.19 5.90 20.29
N GLU A 101 -18.09 4.94 20.25
CA GLU A 101 -17.97 3.68 21.00
C GLU A 101 -17.38 2.60 20.10
N TRP A 102 -16.40 1.86 20.62
CA TRP A 102 -15.83 0.68 19.96
C TRP A 102 -15.48 -0.38 20.99
N ASP A 103 -16.02 -1.58 20.80
CA ASP A 103 -15.81 -2.74 21.68
C ASP A 103 -16.11 -2.44 23.16
N GLY A 104 -17.17 -1.68 23.41
CA GLY A 104 -17.61 -1.28 24.76
C GLY A 104 -16.74 -0.20 25.43
N VAL A 105 -15.82 0.42 24.69
CA VAL A 105 -14.95 1.51 25.16
C VAL A 105 -15.24 2.78 24.36
N PHE A 106 -15.23 3.95 25.02
CA PHE A 106 -15.43 5.23 24.34
C PHE A 106 -14.08 5.84 23.94
N TYR A 107 -14.01 6.31 22.70
CA TYR A 107 -12.83 6.92 22.13
C TYR A 107 -13.20 8.30 21.60
N SER A 108 -12.56 9.32 22.14
CA SER A 108 -12.70 10.71 21.70
C SER A 108 -11.49 11.13 20.86
N SER A 109 -11.73 11.58 19.63
CA SER A 109 -10.70 12.30 18.86
C SER A 109 -10.51 13.68 19.48
N ALA A 110 -9.28 14.01 19.87
CA ALA A 110 -8.99 15.27 20.54
C ALA A 110 -7.68 15.90 20.07
N LYS A 111 -7.61 17.23 20.14
CA LYS A 111 -6.38 18.00 19.92
C LYS A 111 -5.85 18.46 21.28
N LEU A 112 -4.67 17.99 21.68
CA LEU A 112 -4.08 18.30 22.99
C LEU A 112 -2.76 19.08 22.90
N LEU A 113 -2.53 19.92 23.90
CA LEU A 113 -1.25 20.58 24.16
C LEU A 113 -0.13 19.56 24.37
N ARG A 114 1.11 19.99 24.09
CA ARG A 114 2.32 19.15 24.13
C ARG A 114 2.50 18.35 25.42
N ASP A 115 2.18 18.94 26.56
CA ASP A 115 2.43 18.32 27.87
C ASP A 115 1.42 17.21 28.21
N PHE A 116 0.31 17.12 27.47
CA PHE A 116 -0.81 16.22 27.76
C PHE A 116 -1.02 15.15 26.68
N ARG A 117 -0.13 15.05 25.69
CA ARG A 117 -0.30 14.16 24.52
C ARG A 117 0.69 12.98 24.48
N VAL A 118 1.14 12.49 25.63
CA VAL A 118 2.05 11.34 25.71
C VAL A 118 1.21 10.05 25.74
N ALA A 119 1.52 9.08 24.88
CA ALA A 119 0.79 7.81 24.87
C ALA A 119 0.88 7.09 26.22
N GLY A 120 -0.24 6.55 26.69
CA GLY A 120 -0.38 5.90 28.00
C GLY A 120 -0.49 6.88 29.17
N MET A 121 -0.37 8.19 28.94
CA MET A 121 -0.60 9.19 29.99
C MET A 121 -2.08 9.20 30.37
N LYS A 122 -2.34 9.09 31.67
CA LYS A 122 -3.66 9.31 32.24
C LYS A 122 -3.84 10.80 32.51
N ILE A 123 -4.89 11.39 31.96
CA ILE A 123 -5.24 12.80 32.19
C ILE A 123 -6.63 12.87 32.81
N THR A 124 -6.76 13.73 33.83
CA THR A 124 -8.05 14.09 34.43
C THR A 124 -8.36 15.52 34.03
N PHE A 125 -9.51 15.75 33.43
CA PHE A 125 -9.92 17.06 32.94
C PHE A 125 -11.39 17.34 33.24
N LEU A 126 -11.76 18.62 33.20
CA LEU A 126 -13.14 19.06 33.30
C LEU A 126 -13.76 19.11 31.90
N LYS A 127 -14.89 18.41 31.73
CA LYS A 127 -15.78 18.51 30.56
C LYS A 127 -17.21 18.63 31.03
N ASP A 128 -17.93 19.63 30.53
CA ASP A 128 -19.31 19.94 30.90
C ASP A 128 -19.54 20.02 32.43
N GLY A 129 -18.56 20.54 33.17
CA GLY A 129 -18.61 20.66 34.63
C GLY A 129 -18.35 19.35 35.39
N LYS A 130 -18.00 18.26 34.71
CA LYS A 130 -17.65 16.96 35.32
C LYS A 130 -16.18 16.64 35.14
N GLU A 131 -15.55 16.14 36.21
CA GLU A 131 -14.21 15.56 36.10
C GLU A 131 -14.29 14.22 35.37
N THR A 132 -13.50 14.10 34.32
CA THR A 132 -13.38 12.92 33.46
C THR A 132 -11.92 12.48 33.43
N SER A 133 -11.70 11.20 33.65
CA SER A 133 -10.40 10.56 33.49
C SER A 133 -10.32 9.90 32.12
N SER A 134 -9.19 10.05 31.42
CA SER A 134 -8.94 9.40 30.14
C SER A 134 -7.51 8.92 30.00
N ASN A 135 -7.29 7.90 29.17
CA ASN A 135 -5.97 7.46 28.75
C ASN A 135 -5.67 7.99 27.34
N VAL A 136 -4.50 8.61 27.17
CA VAL A 136 -4.06 9.11 25.87
C VAL A 136 -3.55 7.95 25.01
N ARG A 137 -4.10 7.82 23.81
CA ARG A 137 -3.68 6.82 22.81
C ARG A 137 -3.14 7.49 21.56
N TYR A 138 -2.23 6.79 20.89
CA TYR A 138 -1.73 7.19 19.57
C TYR A 138 -2.50 6.44 18.49
N TYR A 139 -2.79 7.18 17.43
CA TYR A 139 -3.22 6.61 16.17
C TYR A 139 -2.10 5.83 15.45
N PRO A 140 -2.44 4.89 14.56
CA PRO A 140 -3.78 4.34 14.36
C PRO A 140 -4.16 3.37 15.50
N LEU A 141 -5.44 3.31 15.86
CA LEU A 141 -5.93 2.32 16.84
C LEU A 141 -6.26 0.98 16.18
N LEU A 142 -6.85 1.01 14.98
CA LEU A 142 -7.25 -0.17 14.23
C LEU A 142 -6.19 -0.52 13.16
N PRO A 143 -6.00 -1.82 12.85
CA PRO A 143 -5.11 -2.24 11.77
C PRO A 143 -5.71 -1.89 10.40
N GLY A 144 -4.85 -1.66 9.41
CA GLY A 144 -5.23 -1.40 8.02
C GLY A 144 -5.02 0.06 7.57
N SER A 145 -5.03 0.26 6.26
CA SER A 145 -4.86 1.56 5.60
C SER A 145 -6.14 2.05 4.94
N GLU A 146 -6.20 3.35 4.62
CA GLU A 146 -7.29 3.94 3.83
C GLU A 146 -7.46 3.25 2.48
N VAL A 147 -6.34 2.83 1.86
CA VAL A 147 -6.34 2.10 0.59
C VAL A 147 -6.96 0.73 0.74
N GLU A 148 -6.53 -0.08 1.71
CA GLU A 148 -7.12 -1.40 1.96
C GLU A 148 -8.61 -1.27 2.31
N LYS A 149 -8.98 -0.28 3.14
CA LYS A 149 -10.36 -0.07 3.53
C LYS A 149 -11.25 0.40 2.38
N SER A 150 -10.73 1.29 1.52
CA SER A 150 -11.41 1.70 0.28
C SER A 150 -11.66 0.50 -0.64
N LEU A 151 -10.72 -0.44 -0.71
CA LEU A 151 -10.83 -1.64 -1.53
C LEU A 151 -11.89 -2.62 -0.97
N GLU A 152 -11.96 -2.78 0.36
CA GLU A 152 -13.04 -3.55 1.00
C GLU A 152 -14.42 -2.98 0.68
N LEU A 153 -14.59 -1.67 0.83
CA LEU A 153 -15.84 -0.96 0.49
C LEU A 153 -16.20 -1.12 -0.98
N TYR A 154 -15.21 -1.00 -1.87
CA TYR A 154 -15.40 -1.22 -3.30
C TYR A 154 -15.94 -2.61 -3.60
N TYR A 155 -15.34 -3.67 -3.05
CA TYR A 155 -15.83 -5.03 -3.26
C TYR A 155 -17.22 -5.25 -2.63
N ALA A 156 -17.50 -4.69 -1.46
CA ALA A 156 -18.83 -4.72 -0.86
C ALA A 156 -19.88 -4.04 -1.76
N ALA A 157 -19.51 -2.93 -2.41
CA ALA A 157 -20.37 -2.26 -3.38
C ALA A 157 -20.66 -3.12 -4.62
N LEU A 158 -19.65 -3.81 -5.16
CA LEU A 158 -19.83 -4.72 -6.28
C LEU A 158 -20.78 -5.88 -5.93
N GLU A 159 -20.68 -6.42 -4.72
CA GLU A 159 -21.60 -7.46 -4.23
C GLU A 159 -23.02 -6.94 -4.02
N ALA A 160 -23.18 -5.72 -3.49
CA ALA A 160 -24.49 -5.07 -3.39
C ALA A 160 -25.12 -4.82 -4.77
N PHE A 161 -24.31 -4.36 -5.73
CA PHE A 161 -24.73 -4.15 -7.10
C PHE A 161 -25.19 -5.44 -7.80
N LYS A 162 -24.50 -6.57 -7.57
CA LYS A 162 -24.93 -7.88 -8.08
C LYS A 162 -26.29 -8.32 -7.53
N LYS A 163 -26.69 -7.80 -6.38
CA LYS A 163 -27.99 -8.06 -5.72
C LYS A 163 -29.04 -7.01 -6.07
N ASP A 164 -28.77 -6.13 -7.05
CA ASP A 164 -29.59 -4.97 -7.41
C ASP A 164 -29.85 -3.99 -6.25
N ASP A 165 -29.02 -4.03 -5.20
CA ASP A 165 -29.05 -3.06 -4.11
C ASP A 165 -28.21 -1.82 -4.48
N PHE A 166 -28.79 -0.98 -5.32
CA PHE A 166 -28.13 0.23 -5.83
C PHE A 166 -27.85 1.27 -4.74
N ILE A 167 -28.65 1.30 -3.67
CA ILE A 167 -28.49 2.28 -2.57
C ILE A 167 -27.21 1.96 -1.78
N THR A 168 -27.06 0.70 -1.37
CA THR A 168 -25.86 0.25 -0.65
C THR A 168 -24.62 0.34 -1.53
N ALA A 169 -24.74 -0.04 -2.81
CA ALA A 169 -23.62 0.05 -3.75
C ALA A 169 -23.14 1.50 -3.95
N GLU A 170 -24.06 2.44 -4.18
CA GLU A 170 -23.74 3.87 -4.29
C GLU A 170 -23.08 4.40 -3.02
N THR A 171 -23.61 4.05 -1.85
CA THR A 171 -23.09 4.50 -0.55
C THR A 171 -21.66 4.03 -0.33
N ASN A 172 -21.40 2.73 -0.51
CA ASN A 172 -20.08 2.15 -0.32
C ASN A 172 -19.04 2.71 -1.32
N LEU A 173 -19.44 2.97 -2.58
CA LEU A 173 -18.52 3.57 -3.55
C LEU A 173 -18.18 5.02 -3.23
N LYS A 174 -19.16 5.81 -2.77
CA LYS A 174 -18.90 7.19 -2.31
C LYS A 174 -17.89 7.20 -1.16
N GLN A 175 -18.05 6.30 -0.20
CA GLN A 175 -17.11 6.16 0.92
C GLN A 175 -15.74 5.65 0.47
N ALA A 176 -15.68 4.70 -0.48
CA ALA A 176 -14.43 4.23 -1.05
C ALA A 176 -13.65 5.37 -1.72
N ILE A 177 -14.35 6.23 -2.47
CA ILE A 177 -13.79 7.44 -3.09
C ILE A 177 -13.34 8.45 -2.02
N GLU A 178 -14.09 8.60 -0.94
CA GLU A 178 -13.74 9.52 0.14
C GLU A 178 -12.45 9.09 0.87
N LEU A 179 -12.31 7.79 1.14
CA LEU A 179 -11.08 7.23 1.74
C LEU A 179 -9.91 7.21 0.75
N ASN A 180 -10.19 6.99 -0.54
CA ASN A 180 -9.18 6.97 -1.58
C ASN A 180 -9.64 7.79 -2.81
N PRO A 181 -9.38 9.12 -2.82
CA PRO A 181 -9.76 9.99 -3.92
C PRO A 181 -9.04 9.70 -5.25
N LYS A 182 -8.08 8.77 -5.26
CA LYS A 182 -7.38 8.31 -6.47
C LYS A 182 -7.88 6.94 -6.95
N PHE A 183 -9.00 6.46 -6.42
CA PHE A 183 -9.52 5.14 -6.77
C PHE A 183 -10.34 5.17 -8.07
N ALA A 184 -9.64 5.06 -9.21
CA ALA A 184 -10.23 5.09 -10.54
C ALA A 184 -11.43 4.12 -10.71
N ASP A 185 -11.28 2.85 -10.34
CA ASP A 185 -12.33 1.85 -10.51
C ASP A 185 -13.61 2.17 -9.71
N ALA A 186 -13.48 2.86 -8.58
CA ALA A 186 -14.63 3.28 -7.77
C ALA A 186 -15.42 4.41 -8.45
N TYR A 187 -14.74 5.39 -9.05
CA TYR A 187 -15.39 6.43 -9.88
C TYR A 187 -16.09 5.83 -11.09
N GLU A 188 -15.44 4.87 -11.78
CA GLU A 188 -16.06 4.19 -12.91
C GLU A 188 -17.33 3.45 -12.50
N SER A 189 -17.22 2.60 -11.47
CA SER A 189 -18.32 1.75 -11.00
C SER A 189 -19.50 2.58 -10.51
N LEU A 190 -19.24 3.68 -9.79
CA LEU A 190 -20.29 4.58 -9.34
C LEU A 190 -20.95 5.29 -10.53
N GLY A 191 -20.18 5.75 -11.51
CA GLY A 191 -20.71 6.33 -12.75
C GLY A 191 -21.61 5.36 -13.52
N VAL A 192 -21.22 4.09 -13.62
CA VAL A 192 -22.05 3.04 -14.26
C VAL A 192 -23.36 2.82 -13.50
N ILE A 193 -23.33 2.78 -12.16
CA ILE A 193 -24.53 2.66 -11.32
C ILE A 193 -25.46 3.85 -11.55
N LEU A 194 -24.94 5.08 -11.48
CA LEU A 194 -25.73 6.29 -11.72
C LEU A 194 -26.32 6.33 -13.13
N GLY A 195 -25.58 5.85 -14.13
CA GLY A 195 -26.08 5.70 -15.50
C GLY A 195 -27.24 4.71 -15.62
N ARG A 196 -27.22 3.60 -14.86
CA ARG A 196 -28.36 2.66 -14.79
C ARG A 196 -29.58 3.25 -14.10
N LEU A 197 -29.35 4.13 -13.13
CA LEU A 197 -30.40 4.90 -12.45
C LEU A 197 -30.85 6.14 -13.24
N GLU A 198 -30.37 6.31 -14.49
CA GLU A 198 -30.64 7.44 -15.38
C GLU A 198 -30.24 8.81 -14.81
N ARG A 199 -29.36 8.83 -13.80
CA ARG A 199 -28.75 10.04 -13.22
C ARG A 199 -27.53 10.48 -14.03
N PHE A 200 -27.75 10.70 -15.32
CA PHE A 200 -26.69 10.97 -16.30
C PHE A 200 -25.82 12.21 -15.98
N PRO A 201 -26.35 13.35 -15.53
CA PRO A 201 -25.51 14.51 -15.20
C PRO A 201 -24.48 14.21 -14.10
N GLU A 202 -24.89 13.48 -13.05
CA GLU A 202 -23.98 13.09 -11.96
C GLU A 202 -22.95 12.06 -12.42
N ALA A 203 -23.38 11.10 -13.26
CA ALA A 203 -22.47 10.11 -13.84
C ALA A 203 -21.38 10.76 -14.72
N ILE A 204 -21.73 11.80 -15.48
CA ILE A 204 -20.80 12.58 -16.31
C ILE A 204 -19.73 13.26 -15.44
N VAL A 205 -20.12 13.87 -14.31
CA VAL A 205 -19.18 14.48 -13.36
C VAL A 205 -18.19 13.44 -12.82
N LEU A 206 -18.64 12.22 -12.54
CA LEU A 206 -17.75 11.14 -12.11
C LEU A 206 -16.77 10.70 -13.20
N MET A 207 -17.17 10.72 -14.48
CA MET A 207 -16.24 10.44 -15.59
C MET A 207 -15.19 11.56 -15.75
N ASP A 208 -15.53 12.81 -15.43
CA ASP A 208 -14.57 13.92 -15.39
C ASP A 208 -13.57 13.73 -14.26
N HIS A 209 -14.02 13.33 -13.07
CA HIS A 209 -13.13 12.95 -11.98
C HIS A 209 -12.26 11.74 -12.33
N LEU A 210 -12.82 10.71 -12.97
CA LEU A 210 -12.06 9.54 -13.42
C LEU A 210 -10.96 9.95 -14.41
N THR A 211 -11.24 10.87 -15.34
CA THR A 211 -10.23 11.39 -16.28
C THR A 211 -9.13 12.17 -15.58
N ALA A 212 -9.46 12.89 -14.49
CA ALA A 212 -8.46 13.59 -13.69
C ALA A 212 -7.55 12.64 -12.88
N VAL A 213 -8.12 11.53 -12.40
CA VAL A 213 -7.40 10.51 -11.63
C VAL A 213 -6.60 9.56 -12.54
N ASP A 214 -7.19 9.13 -13.66
CA ASP A 214 -6.57 8.32 -14.70
C ASP A 214 -6.77 8.98 -16.08
N PRO A 215 -5.80 9.83 -16.49
CA PRO A 215 -5.83 10.48 -17.81
C PRO A 215 -5.72 9.52 -19.01
N SER A 216 -5.40 8.24 -18.77
CA SER A 216 -5.31 7.19 -19.80
C SER A 216 -6.60 6.37 -19.93
N SER A 217 -7.59 6.63 -19.07
CA SER A 217 -8.82 5.84 -19.01
C SER A 217 -9.64 5.95 -20.30
N VAL A 218 -9.67 4.85 -21.05
CA VAL A 218 -10.58 4.68 -22.20
C VAL A 218 -12.04 4.62 -21.73
N LEU A 219 -12.26 4.03 -20.54
CA LEU A 219 -13.59 3.79 -19.98
C LEU A 219 -14.28 5.09 -19.56
N ALA A 220 -13.53 6.07 -19.05
CA ALA A 220 -14.06 7.40 -18.72
C ALA A 220 -14.76 8.05 -19.92
N HIS A 221 -14.05 8.15 -21.05
CA HIS A 221 -14.57 8.73 -22.28
C HIS A 221 -15.70 7.88 -22.91
N THR A 222 -15.57 6.55 -22.86
CA THR A 222 -16.60 5.61 -23.37
C THR A 222 -17.91 5.78 -22.61
N ASN A 223 -17.88 5.73 -21.28
CA ASN A 223 -19.06 5.88 -20.44
C ASN A 223 -19.64 7.30 -20.54
N LYS A 224 -18.81 8.34 -20.54
CA LYS A 224 -19.27 9.73 -20.73
C LYS A 224 -19.99 9.90 -22.07
N SER A 225 -19.46 9.33 -23.15
CA SER A 225 -20.12 9.36 -24.47
C SER A 225 -21.50 8.70 -24.45
N LEU A 226 -21.63 7.56 -23.76
CA LEU A 226 -22.88 6.84 -23.62
C LEU A 226 -23.93 7.66 -22.85
N PHE A 227 -23.54 8.29 -21.75
CA PHE A 227 -24.44 9.13 -20.94
C PHE A 227 -24.87 10.39 -21.71
N LEU A 228 -23.95 11.04 -22.42
CA LEU A 228 -24.27 12.19 -23.28
C LEU A 228 -25.26 11.81 -24.40
N MET A 229 -25.07 10.64 -25.02
CA MET A 229 -25.98 10.11 -26.03
C MET A 229 -27.38 9.88 -25.46
N LYS A 230 -27.49 9.33 -24.25
CA LYS A 230 -28.77 9.14 -23.55
C LYS A 230 -29.47 10.46 -23.20
N MET A 231 -28.70 11.53 -23.02
CA MET A 231 -29.23 12.89 -22.83
C MET A 231 -29.54 13.62 -24.16
N GLY A 232 -29.31 13.00 -25.32
CA GLY A 232 -29.52 13.62 -26.64
C GLY A 232 -28.42 14.60 -27.06
N LYS A 233 -27.31 14.68 -26.32
CA LYS A 233 -26.15 15.54 -26.62
C LYS A 233 -25.21 14.84 -27.61
N ILE A 234 -25.69 14.65 -28.84
CA ILE A 234 -25.03 13.78 -29.84
C ILE A 234 -23.63 14.29 -30.23
N GLU A 235 -23.47 15.60 -30.42
CA GLU A 235 -22.18 16.18 -30.82
C GLU A 235 -21.10 15.98 -29.73
N GLU A 236 -21.42 16.28 -28.48
CA GLU A 236 -20.52 16.06 -27.33
C GLU A 236 -20.20 14.56 -27.16
N ALA A 237 -21.16 13.67 -27.44
CA ALA A 237 -20.96 12.23 -27.34
C ALA A 237 -19.96 11.70 -28.39
N GLU A 238 -20.06 12.14 -29.65
CA GLU A 238 -19.13 11.73 -30.71
C GLU A 238 -17.72 12.27 -30.48
N GLU A 239 -17.58 13.45 -29.88
CA GLU A 239 -16.27 13.96 -29.42
C GLU A 239 -15.66 13.02 -28.37
N GLN A 240 -16.42 12.66 -27.33
CA GLN A 240 -15.94 11.75 -26.28
C GLN A 240 -15.59 10.36 -26.83
N LYS A 241 -16.37 9.83 -27.78
CA LYS A 241 -16.07 8.56 -28.45
C LYS A 241 -14.78 8.62 -29.27
N SER A 242 -14.52 9.76 -29.92
CA SER A 242 -13.27 10.01 -30.64
C SER A 242 -12.07 10.04 -29.67
N LEU A 243 -12.22 10.70 -28.52
CA LEU A 243 -11.20 10.70 -27.47
C LEU A 243 -10.95 9.29 -26.92
N ALA A 244 -11.98 8.49 -26.64
CA ALA A 244 -11.84 7.11 -26.21
C ALA A 244 -11.03 6.27 -27.21
N THR A 245 -11.29 6.47 -28.50
CA THR A 245 -10.57 5.79 -29.59
C THR A 245 -9.08 6.18 -29.60
N ILE A 246 -8.77 7.48 -29.50
CA ILE A 246 -7.38 7.97 -29.43
C ILE A 246 -6.67 7.37 -28.22
N LYS A 247 -7.30 7.38 -27.04
CA LYS A 247 -6.75 6.81 -25.80
C LYS A 247 -6.51 5.31 -25.92
N SER A 248 -7.41 4.59 -26.57
CA SER A 248 -7.26 3.15 -26.82
C SER A 248 -6.04 2.87 -27.70
N PHE A 249 -5.85 3.61 -28.80
CA PHE A 249 -4.66 3.48 -29.63
C PHE A 249 -3.36 3.84 -28.90
N GLN A 250 -3.38 4.88 -28.07
CA GLN A 250 -2.23 5.23 -27.22
C GLN A 250 -1.87 4.08 -26.28
N LYS A 251 -2.87 3.52 -25.57
CA LYS A 251 -2.68 2.39 -24.66
C LYS A 251 -2.09 1.17 -25.37
N PHE A 252 -2.62 0.78 -26.53
CA PHE A 252 -2.06 -0.32 -27.32
C PHE A 252 -0.62 -0.03 -27.80
N GLY A 253 -0.33 1.21 -28.18
CA GLY A 253 1.01 1.62 -28.57
C GLY A 253 2.03 1.52 -27.44
N ASP A 254 1.65 1.96 -26.24
CA ASP A 254 2.49 1.91 -25.05
C ASP A 254 2.70 0.46 -24.56
N GLU A 255 1.66 -0.37 -24.59
CA GLU A 255 1.76 -1.81 -24.30
C GLU A 255 2.69 -2.54 -25.29
N ALA A 256 2.59 -2.21 -26.59
CA ALA A 256 3.45 -2.79 -27.62
C ALA A 256 4.93 -2.41 -27.42
N LYS A 257 5.22 -1.13 -27.13
CA LYS A 257 6.58 -0.65 -26.83
C LYS A 257 7.15 -1.31 -25.59
N LEU A 258 6.36 -1.42 -24.51
CA LEU A 258 6.79 -2.09 -23.28
C LEU A 258 7.14 -3.56 -23.55
N LYS A 259 6.31 -4.27 -24.32
CA LYS A 259 6.56 -5.66 -24.70
C LYS A 259 7.82 -5.80 -25.55
N GLU A 260 8.05 -4.90 -26.49
CA GLU A 260 9.26 -4.87 -27.32
C GLU A 260 10.52 -4.63 -26.47
N GLN A 261 10.44 -3.70 -25.51
CA GLN A 261 11.53 -3.40 -24.58
C GLN A 261 11.87 -4.63 -23.72
N ILE A 262 10.86 -5.23 -23.06
CA ILE A 262 11.05 -6.45 -22.24
C ILE A 262 11.66 -7.57 -23.08
N GLN A 263 11.21 -7.74 -24.33
CA GLN A 263 11.72 -8.77 -25.22
C GLN A 263 13.18 -8.52 -25.64
N THR A 264 13.55 -7.25 -25.83
CA THR A 264 14.91 -6.84 -26.19
C THR A 264 15.85 -7.03 -25.01
N GLU A 265 15.45 -6.60 -23.81
CA GLU A 265 16.20 -6.80 -22.56
C GLU A 265 16.41 -8.29 -22.28
N LYS A 266 15.36 -9.11 -22.41
CA LYS A 266 15.46 -10.57 -22.25
C LYS A 266 16.46 -11.20 -23.23
N LYS A 267 16.41 -10.80 -24.52
CA LYS A 267 17.38 -11.28 -25.52
C LYS A 267 18.81 -10.87 -25.20
N ALA A 268 19.02 -9.64 -24.74
CA ALA A 268 20.33 -9.15 -24.34
C ALA A 268 20.87 -9.94 -23.13
N GLN A 269 20.03 -10.18 -22.13
CA GLN A 269 20.35 -10.97 -20.96
C GLN A 269 20.68 -12.43 -21.32
N GLU A 270 19.89 -13.07 -22.19
CA GLU A 270 20.15 -14.43 -22.68
C GLU A 270 21.49 -14.52 -23.42
N ALA A 271 21.81 -13.53 -24.26
CA ALA A 271 23.09 -13.45 -24.97
C ALA A 271 24.28 -13.26 -24.00
N GLU A 272 24.11 -12.44 -22.97
CA GLU A 272 25.13 -12.25 -21.94
C GLU A 272 25.35 -13.54 -21.13
N TRP A 273 24.27 -14.20 -20.70
CA TRP A 273 24.37 -15.49 -20.02
C TRP A 273 25.08 -16.53 -20.86
N LEU A 274 24.75 -16.65 -22.15
CA LEU A 274 25.41 -17.60 -23.05
C LEU A 274 26.91 -17.31 -23.19
N LYS A 275 27.29 -16.04 -23.29
CA LYS A 275 28.70 -15.64 -23.34
C LYS A 275 29.43 -16.03 -22.05
N ARG A 276 28.86 -15.73 -20.88
CA ARG A 276 29.46 -16.07 -19.58
C ARG A 276 29.54 -17.60 -19.38
N GLU A 277 28.50 -18.32 -19.76
CA GLU A 277 28.45 -19.77 -19.70
C GLU A 277 29.57 -20.40 -20.54
N ASN A 278 29.78 -19.91 -21.77
CA ASN A 278 30.87 -20.38 -22.63
C ASN A 278 32.24 -20.09 -22.02
N MET A 279 32.44 -18.91 -21.42
CA MET A 279 33.69 -18.60 -20.73
C MET A 279 33.97 -19.55 -19.56
N PHE A 280 32.95 -19.84 -18.73
CA PHE A 280 33.12 -20.79 -17.62
C PHE A 280 33.33 -22.21 -18.11
N LYS A 281 32.65 -22.65 -19.17
CA LYS A 281 32.88 -23.98 -19.78
C LYS A 281 34.31 -24.14 -20.27
N GLN A 282 34.91 -23.13 -20.89
CA GLN A 282 36.32 -23.15 -21.30
C GLN A 282 37.28 -23.30 -20.10
N VAL A 283 36.97 -22.68 -18.96
CA VAL A 283 37.74 -22.88 -17.72
C VAL A 283 37.59 -24.32 -17.24
N LEU A 284 36.37 -24.86 -17.24
CA LEU A 284 36.11 -26.24 -16.81
C LEU A 284 36.68 -27.32 -17.74
N GLU A 285 37.00 -26.99 -19.00
CA GLU A 285 37.76 -27.88 -19.89
C GLU A 285 39.23 -28.04 -19.45
N ILE A 286 39.77 -27.05 -18.73
CA ILE A 286 41.14 -27.06 -18.21
C ILE A 286 41.16 -27.61 -16.78
N ASP A 287 40.23 -27.18 -15.94
CA ASP A 287 40.06 -27.60 -14.55
C ASP A 287 38.58 -27.82 -14.21
N GLU A 288 38.15 -29.07 -14.18
CA GLU A 288 36.75 -29.45 -13.93
C GLU A 288 36.25 -29.04 -12.52
N GLU A 289 37.17 -28.84 -11.58
CA GLU A 289 36.88 -28.54 -10.18
C GLU A 289 37.07 -27.06 -9.84
N ASP A 290 37.29 -26.18 -10.83
CA ASP A 290 37.43 -24.74 -10.60
C ASP A 290 36.17 -24.18 -9.91
N THR A 291 36.37 -23.68 -8.69
CA THR A 291 35.30 -23.21 -7.80
C THR A 291 34.55 -22.02 -8.39
N LEU A 292 35.24 -21.10 -9.06
CA LEU A 292 34.64 -19.87 -9.57
C LEU A 292 33.78 -20.15 -10.82
N ALA A 293 34.25 -21.01 -11.72
CA ALA A 293 33.54 -21.40 -12.93
C ALA A 293 32.31 -22.26 -12.61
N ASN A 294 32.43 -23.22 -11.68
CA ASN A 294 31.29 -23.98 -11.19
C ASN A 294 30.27 -23.07 -10.49
N TYR A 295 30.71 -22.13 -9.65
CA TYR A 295 29.80 -21.15 -9.05
C TYR A 295 29.12 -20.27 -10.09
N GLY A 296 29.86 -19.82 -11.11
CA GLY A 296 29.36 -19.02 -12.21
C GLY A 296 28.26 -19.72 -13.02
N LEU A 297 28.49 -20.98 -13.42
CA LEU A 297 27.49 -21.80 -14.11
C LEU A 297 26.29 -22.11 -13.22
N GLY A 298 26.55 -22.46 -11.96
CA GLY A 298 25.50 -22.73 -10.96
C GLY A 298 24.60 -21.52 -10.74
N SER A 299 25.18 -20.33 -10.59
CA SER A 299 24.45 -19.08 -10.42
C SER A 299 23.64 -18.71 -11.67
N ILE A 300 24.21 -18.85 -12.88
CA ILE A 300 23.46 -18.61 -14.14
C ILE A 300 22.27 -19.57 -14.24
N ALA A 301 22.47 -20.84 -13.88
CA ALA A 301 21.40 -21.84 -13.89
C ALA A 301 20.30 -21.53 -12.85
N VAL A 302 20.64 -20.98 -11.68
CA VAL A 302 19.64 -20.48 -10.70
C VAL A 302 18.78 -19.38 -11.32
N GLU A 303 19.40 -18.40 -11.98
CA GLU A 303 18.67 -17.30 -12.65
C GLU A 303 17.75 -17.80 -13.78
N ARG A 304 18.17 -18.84 -14.51
CA ARG A 304 17.37 -19.49 -15.56
C ARG A 304 16.32 -20.46 -15.05
N GLN A 305 16.29 -20.73 -13.74
CA GLN A 305 15.45 -21.76 -13.11
C GLN A 305 15.78 -23.19 -13.56
N ASP A 306 17.00 -23.41 -14.06
CA ASP A 306 17.53 -24.72 -14.42
C ASP A 306 18.06 -25.44 -13.17
N TRP A 307 17.16 -25.78 -12.26
CA TRP A 307 17.51 -26.18 -10.90
C TRP A 307 18.46 -27.38 -10.80
N GLN A 308 18.35 -28.35 -11.71
CA GLN A 308 19.23 -29.52 -11.71
C GLN A 308 20.67 -29.16 -12.10
N VAL A 309 20.83 -28.27 -13.09
CA VAL A 309 22.15 -27.78 -13.51
C VAL A 309 22.76 -26.93 -12.40
N ALA A 310 21.94 -26.07 -11.78
CA ALA A 310 22.34 -25.26 -10.64
C ALA A 310 22.86 -26.12 -9.49
N ILE A 311 22.06 -27.10 -9.04
CA ILE A 311 22.44 -28.00 -7.94
C ILE A 311 23.75 -28.72 -8.27
N LYS A 312 23.87 -29.33 -9.46
CA LYS A 312 25.08 -30.05 -9.88
C LYS A 312 26.35 -29.22 -9.72
N HIS A 313 26.34 -27.98 -10.22
CA HIS A 313 27.53 -27.13 -10.17
C HIS A 313 27.77 -26.54 -8.78
N LEU A 314 26.73 -26.14 -8.06
CA LEU A 314 26.85 -25.54 -6.73
C LEU A 314 27.28 -26.55 -5.66
N GLU A 315 26.93 -27.83 -5.80
CA GLU A 315 27.43 -28.89 -4.93
C GLU A 315 28.95 -29.08 -5.09
N LYS A 316 29.47 -29.02 -6.33
CA LYS A 316 30.92 -29.03 -6.57
C LYS A 316 31.62 -27.86 -5.87
N VAL A 317 31.03 -26.67 -5.91
CA VAL A 317 31.58 -25.47 -5.23
C VAL A 317 31.73 -25.69 -3.73
N ILE A 318 30.69 -26.23 -3.08
CA ILE A 318 30.71 -26.47 -1.63
C ILE A 318 31.66 -27.62 -1.26
N GLN A 319 31.79 -28.64 -2.11
CA GLN A 319 32.76 -29.72 -1.93
C GLN A 319 34.20 -29.22 -2.01
N ALA A 320 34.48 -28.29 -2.93
CA ALA A 320 35.81 -27.70 -3.11
C ALA A 320 36.14 -26.63 -2.05
N ASP A 321 35.17 -25.76 -1.71
CA ASP A 321 35.30 -24.71 -0.69
C ASP A 321 34.05 -24.62 0.18
N ILE A 322 34.11 -25.28 1.34
CA ILE A 322 33.03 -25.27 2.34
C ILE A 322 32.81 -23.88 2.97
N ASN A 323 33.72 -22.92 2.78
CA ASN A 323 33.57 -21.55 3.28
C ASN A 323 32.97 -20.58 2.25
N TYR A 324 32.49 -21.09 1.11
CA TYR A 324 31.87 -20.29 0.05
C TYR A 324 30.40 -19.98 0.37
N SER A 325 30.19 -19.04 1.30
CA SER A 325 28.90 -18.62 1.84
C SER A 325 27.81 -18.34 0.78
N VAL A 326 28.18 -17.72 -0.35
CA VAL A 326 27.24 -17.36 -1.41
C VAL A 326 26.74 -18.58 -2.20
N ALA A 327 27.51 -19.68 -2.25
CA ALA A 327 27.10 -20.92 -2.89
C ALA A 327 26.00 -21.62 -2.11
N TYR A 328 26.04 -21.56 -0.77
CA TYR A 328 24.95 -22.07 0.07
C TYR A 328 23.64 -21.31 -0.17
N LEU A 329 23.71 -19.98 -0.30
CA LEU A 329 22.54 -19.17 -0.65
C LEU A 329 21.97 -19.61 -2.01
N ALA A 330 22.80 -19.68 -3.05
CA ALA A 330 22.38 -20.09 -4.39
C ALA A 330 21.87 -21.53 -4.44
N LEU A 331 22.50 -22.46 -3.72
CA LEU A 331 22.13 -23.87 -3.69
C LEU A 331 20.79 -24.06 -2.97
N GLY A 332 20.58 -23.39 -1.84
CA GLY A 332 19.28 -23.45 -1.17
C GLY A 332 18.15 -22.85 -2.02
N LYS A 333 18.43 -21.79 -2.81
CA LYS A 333 17.46 -21.28 -3.82
C LYS A 333 17.16 -22.33 -4.88
N ALA A 334 18.18 -22.98 -5.42
CA ALA A 334 18.02 -24.06 -6.40
C ALA A 334 17.20 -25.23 -5.82
N TYR A 335 17.45 -25.61 -4.56
CA TYR A 335 16.71 -26.65 -3.87
C TYR A 335 15.25 -26.28 -3.64
N LYS A 336 14.97 -25.05 -3.20
CA LYS A 336 13.61 -24.53 -3.05
C LYS A 336 12.87 -24.52 -4.39
N GLY A 337 13.51 -24.03 -5.44
CA GLY A 337 12.97 -24.03 -6.81
C GLY A 337 12.68 -25.43 -7.35
N ALA A 338 13.52 -26.41 -7.02
CA ALA A 338 13.31 -27.83 -7.34
C ALA A 338 12.26 -28.53 -6.46
N GLY A 339 11.58 -27.82 -5.55
CA GLY A 339 10.61 -28.38 -4.61
C GLY A 339 11.21 -29.18 -3.45
N LYS A 340 12.55 -29.19 -3.30
CA LYS A 340 13.28 -29.91 -2.24
C LYS A 340 13.45 -29.02 -1.00
N LYS A 341 12.32 -28.66 -0.36
CA LYS A 341 12.27 -27.71 0.77
C LYS A 341 13.17 -28.10 1.95
N ASP A 342 13.17 -29.37 2.36
CA ASP A 342 13.99 -29.85 3.49
C ASP A 342 15.49 -29.65 3.24
N LEU A 343 15.93 -29.87 1.99
CA LEU A 343 17.32 -29.62 1.60
C LEU A 343 17.63 -28.13 1.54
N ALA A 344 16.71 -27.30 1.06
CA ALA A 344 16.86 -25.85 1.06
C ALA A 344 17.03 -25.30 2.49
N GLU A 345 16.15 -25.71 3.41
CA GLU A 345 16.20 -25.31 4.81
C GLU A 345 17.53 -25.70 5.46
N LYS A 346 17.95 -26.95 5.29
CA LYS A 346 19.22 -27.46 5.81
C LYS A 346 20.40 -26.67 5.24
N THR A 347 20.42 -26.46 3.93
CA THR A 347 21.51 -25.76 3.22
C THR A 347 21.64 -24.32 3.72
N TRP A 348 20.54 -23.60 3.90
CA TRP A 348 20.59 -22.22 4.39
C TRP A 348 20.98 -22.11 5.87
N LYS A 349 20.50 -23.02 6.73
CA LYS A 349 20.96 -23.05 8.14
C LYS A 349 22.47 -23.27 8.23
N GLU A 350 23.01 -24.17 7.42
CA GLU A 350 24.45 -24.41 7.34
C GLU A 350 25.19 -23.18 6.79
N GLY A 351 24.70 -22.63 5.68
CA GLY A 351 25.28 -21.44 5.04
C GLY A 351 25.30 -20.20 5.94
N ILE A 352 24.28 -19.98 6.78
CA ILE A 352 24.26 -18.88 7.76
C ILE A 352 25.40 -19.03 8.77
N ASN A 353 25.66 -20.25 9.26
CA ASN A 353 26.77 -20.49 10.19
C ASN A 353 28.12 -20.22 9.52
N ILE A 354 28.29 -20.61 8.26
CA ILE A 354 29.51 -20.34 7.47
C ILE A 354 29.68 -18.83 7.23
N ALA A 355 28.63 -18.15 6.78
CA ALA A 355 28.64 -16.72 6.52
C ALA A 355 28.94 -15.89 7.78
N ALA A 356 28.33 -16.25 8.91
CA ALA A 356 28.57 -15.59 10.20
C ALA A 356 30.02 -15.73 10.67
N LYS A 357 30.64 -16.92 10.49
CA LYS A 357 32.07 -17.13 10.81
C LYS A 357 33.01 -16.28 9.96
N LYS A 358 32.62 -15.97 8.72
CA LYS A 358 33.41 -15.19 7.76
C LYS A 358 33.16 -13.68 7.82
N GLY A 359 32.08 -13.25 8.51
CA GLY A 359 31.62 -11.87 8.52
C GLY A 359 30.81 -11.47 7.29
N ASP A 360 30.36 -12.44 6.48
CA ASP A 360 29.55 -12.22 5.27
C ASP A 360 28.08 -11.98 5.64
N LEU A 361 27.78 -10.77 6.13
CA LEU A 361 26.45 -10.44 6.65
C LEU A 361 25.35 -10.48 5.58
N MET A 362 25.66 -10.15 4.32
CA MET A 362 24.66 -10.07 3.25
C MET A 362 24.08 -11.45 2.88
N PRO A 363 24.87 -12.50 2.54
CA PRO A 363 24.35 -13.84 2.34
C PRO A 363 23.63 -14.41 3.57
N ALA A 364 24.15 -14.18 4.78
CA ALA A 364 23.52 -14.62 6.01
C ALA A 364 22.10 -14.05 6.19
N ASN A 365 21.94 -12.73 6.02
CA ASN A 365 20.65 -12.07 6.13
C ASN A 365 19.66 -12.54 5.06
N GLN A 366 20.13 -12.74 3.82
CA GLN A 366 19.28 -13.25 2.74
C GLN A 366 18.81 -14.68 2.99
N MET A 367 19.71 -15.56 3.46
CA MET A 367 19.33 -16.92 3.84
C MET A 367 18.35 -16.95 5.01
N GLN A 368 18.52 -16.08 6.01
CA GLN A 368 17.58 -15.95 7.13
C GLN A 368 16.20 -15.48 6.66
N PHE A 369 16.15 -14.50 5.77
CA PHE A 369 14.91 -14.04 5.16
C PHE A 369 14.21 -15.16 4.41
N GLU A 370 14.94 -15.90 3.57
CA GLU A 370 14.37 -16.99 2.78
C GLU A 370 13.84 -18.16 3.65
N LEU A 371 14.48 -18.42 4.80
CA LEU A 371 14.02 -19.40 5.80
C LEU A 371 12.69 -19.00 6.45
N GLN A 372 12.46 -17.70 6.68
CA GLN A 372 11.19 -17.20 7.23
C GLN A 372 10.03 -17.33 6.24
N GLN A 373 10.34 -17.46 4.94
CA GLN A 373 9.37 -17.53 3.84
C GLN A 373 9.14 -18.97 3.32
N LEU A 374 9.79 -19.97 3.92
CA LEU A 374 9.75 -21.37 3.45
C LEU A 374 8.53 -22.12 3.98
#